data_AF-A0A0B1SPR6-F1
#
_entry.id   AF-A0A0B1SPR6-F1
#
_cell.length_a   1.000
_cell.length_b   1.000
_cell.length_c   1.000
_cell.angle_alpha   90.00
_cell.angle_beta   90.00
_cell.angle_gamma   90.00
#
_symmetry.space_group_name_H-M   'P 1'
#
loop_
_entity.id
_entity.type
_entity.pdbx_description
1 polymer ?
#
loop_
_entity_poly.entity_id
_entity_poly.type
_entity_poly.pdbx_seq_one_letter_code
_entity_poly.pdbx_strand_id
1 'polypeptide(L)'
;MSRILAEVDRASAQLEDTAERIPRVNALFTSERGSEDKGVEVQGLKTDTTLIEMLIGVCRGVINNLFALVPPELFVSYGVKKLFLVGSAKQDRFLVHIKKYLKEHNACNIELHLAETDTSAAYGIAL
;
A
#
# COMPACT_ATOMS: atom_id res chain seq x y z
N MET A 1 8.08 12.70 13.20
CA MET A 1 7.99 11.51 12.31
C MET A 1 9.25 10.68 12.51
N SER A 2 9.13 9.35 12.68
CA SER A 2 10.30 8.50 13.02
C SER A 2 11.33 8.51 11.88
N ARG A 3 12.63 8.64 12.20
CA ARG A 3 13.73 8.66 11.22
C ARG A 3 13.69 7.46 10.26
N ILE A 4 13.33 6.30 10.78
CA ILE A 4 13.24 5.05 10.00
C ILE A 4 12.12 5.11 8.94
N LEU A 5 10.99 5.77 9.22
CA LEU A 5 9.90 5.88 8.26
C LEU A 5 10.28 6.82 7.11
N ALA A 6 11.02 7.89 7.38
CA ALA A 6 11.54 8.77 6.35
C ALA A 6 12.57 8.07 5.44
N GLU A 7 13.38 7.16 5.99
CA GLU A 7 14.28 6.32 5.22
C GLU A 7 13.50 5.30 4.35
N VAL A 8 12.43 4.71 4.87
CA VAL A 8 11.52 3.84 4.09
C VAL A 8 10.83 4.61 2.97
N ASP A 9 10.33 5.83 3.22
CA ASP A 9 9.71 6.67 2.20
C ASP A 9 10.70 6.96 1.06
N ARG A 10 11.93 7.37 1.41
CA ARG A 10 13.01 7.61 0.43
C ARG A 10 13.37 6.37 -0.38
N ALA A 11 13.54 5.24 0.29
CA ALA A 11 13.88 3.98 -0.38
C ALA A 11 12.73 3.49 -1.27
N SER A 12 11.48 3.67 -0.84
CA SER A 12 10.29 3.32 -1.61
C SER A 12 10.14 4.18 -2.87
N ALA A 13 10.49 5.47 -2.81
CA ALA A 13 10.52 6.34 -3.99
C ALA A 13 11.58 5.92 -5.04
N GLN A 14 12.61 5.17 -4.62
CA GLN A 14 13.72 4.72 -5.47
C GLN A 14 13.57 3.25 -5.92
N LEU A 15 12.40 2.63 -5.69
CA LEU A 15 12.22 1.18 -5.78
C LEU A 15 12.23 0.59 -7.20
N GLU A 16 12.30 1.42 -8.25
CA GLU A 16 12.30 0.93 -9.64
C GLU A 16 13.49 0.00 -9.93
N ASP A 17 14.57 0.06 -9.13
CA ASP A 17 15.80 -0.73 -9.31
C ASP A 17 15.94 -1.99 -8.42
N THR A 18 15.03 -2.28 -7.48
CA THR A 18 15.28 -3.29 -6.40
C THR A 18 14.15 -4.30 -6.15
N ALA A 19 13.19 -4.46 -7.08
CA ALA A 19 11.99 -5.27 -6.87
C ALA A 19 12.25 -6.75 -6.48
N GLU A 20 13.39 -7.35 -6.86
CA GLU A 20 13.74 -8.75 -6.55
C GLU A 20 14.38 -8.97 -5.17
N ARG A 21 14.74 -7.89 -4.45
CA ARG A 21 15.30 -7.99 -3.10
C ARG A 21 14.26 -7.83 -1.99
N ILE A 22 13.12 -7.22 -2.30
CA ILE A 22 12.06 -6.98 -1.32
C ILE A 22 11.34 -8.30 -1.00
N PRO A 23 11.33 -8.76 0.26
CA PRO A 23 10.61 -9.97 0.63
C PRO A 23 9.11 -9.78 0.41
N ARG A 24 8.43 -10.87 0.07
CA ARG A 24 6.97 -10.88 -0.04
C ARG A 24 6.39 -11.05 1.35
N VAL A 25 5.65 -10.04 1.81
CA VAL A 25 4.93 -10.10 3.08
C VAL A 25 3.45 -10.23 2.80
N ASN A 26 2.83 -11.31 3.26
CA ASN A 26 1.38 -11.44 3.33
C ASN A 26 0.92 -10.88 4.68
N ALA A 27 0.54 -9.61 4.65
CA ALA A 27 0.15 -8.81 5.80
C ALA A 27 -1.31 -9.07 6.21
N LEU A 28 -1.65 -10.29 6.59
CA LEU A 28 -2.91 -10.61 7.27
C LEU A 28 -2.72 -10.34 8.77
N PHE A 29 -2.98 -9.09 9.18
CA PHE A 29 -2.79 -8.67 10.58
C PHE A 29 -4.01 -8.96 11.47
N THR A 30 -5.15 -9.33 10.87
CA THR A 30 -6.38 -9.77 11.55
C THR A 30 -7.12 -10.73 10.63
N SER A 31 -7.84 -11.72 11.17
CA SER A 31 -8.81 -12.50 10.40
C SER A 31 -9.73 -11.53 9.63
N GLU A 32 -9.73 -11.59 8.30
CA GLU A 32 -10.79 -10.95 7.53
C GLU A 32 -12.12 -11.58 7.98
N ARG A 33 -13.23 -10.83 8.00
CA ARG A 33 -14.52 -11.41 8.42
C ARG A 33 -14.83 -12.63 7.54
N GLY A 34 -14.67 -13.83 8.10
CA GLY A 34 -14.91 -15.10 7.41
C GLY A 34 -13.66 -15.82 6.87
N SER A 35 -12.42 -15.36 7.14
CA SER A 35 -11.20 -16.09 6.77
C SER A 35 -10.51 -16.75 7.97
N GLU A 36 -9.90 -17.92 7.74
CA GLU A 36 -9.01 -18.55 8.72
C GLU A 36 -7.77 -17.68 8.92
N ASP A 37 -7.50 -17.28 10.16
CA ASP A 37 -6.27 -16.56 10.50
C ASP A 37 -5.06 -17.50 10.34
N LYS A 38 -4.27 -17.26 9.29
CA LYS A 38 -3.03 -18.01 9.02
C LYS A 38 -1.78 -17.24 9.50
N GLY A 39 -1.97 -16.11 10.17
CA GLY A 39 -0.91 -15.20 10.57
C GLY A 39 -0.23 -14.49 9.40
N VAL A 40 0.82 -13.74 9.73
CA VAL A 40 1.67 -13.03 8.75
C VAL A 40 2.65 -14.02 8.14
N GLU A 41 2.64 -14.13 6.81
CA GLU A 41 3.62 -14.93 6.07
C GLU A 41 4.69 -14.03 5.46
N VAL A 42 5.97 -14.40 5.63
CA VAL A 42 7.10 -13.68 5.04
C VAL A 42 7.91 -14.66 4.19
N GLN A 43 7.98 -14.40 2.88
CA GLN A 43 8.69 -15.23 1.91
C GLN A 43 9.84 -14.45 1.24
N GLY A 44 10.88 -15.18 0.85
CA GLY A 44 11.99 -14.60 0.08
C GLY A 44 13.01 -13.79 0.90
N LEU A 45 13.06 -14.01 2.21
CA LEU A 45 14.14 -13.45 3.05
C LEU A 45 15.49 -14.01 2.61
N LYS A 46 16.47 -13.11 2.49
CA LYS A 46 17.88 -13.41 2.22
C LYS A 46 18.70 -13.11 3.47
N THR A 47 19.90 -13.67 3.56
CA THR A 47 20.81 -13.44 4.70
C THR A 47 21.24 -11.97 4.84
N ASP A 48 21.19 -11.21 3.75
CA ASP A 48 21.50 -9.79 3.68
C ASP A 48 20.25 -8.89 3.65
N THR A 49 19.04 -9.44 3.86
CA THR A 49 17.82 -8.62 3.89
C THR A 49 17.86 -7.63 5.04
N THR A 50 17.75 -6.35 4.69
CA THR A 50 17.79 -5.23 5.62
C THR A 50 16.42 -4.97 6.24
N LEU A 51 16.40 -4.26 7.37
CA LEU A 51 15.17 -3.80 8.01
C LEU A 51 14.34 -2.90 7.09
N ILE A 52 14.98 -2.07 6.26
CA ILE A 52 14.29 -1.20 5.30
C ILE A 52 13.57 -2.03 4.24
N GLU A 53 14.25 -3.02 3.64
CA GLU A 53 13.63 -3.93 2.67
C GLU A 53 12.45 -4.70 3.29
N MET A 54 12.58 -5.13 4.54
CA MET A 54 11.49 -5.77 5.27
C MET A 54 10.29 -4.83 5.46
N LEU A 55 10.51 -3.58 5.88
CA LEU A 55 9.46 -2.59 6.07
C LEU A 55 8.77 -2.20 4.75
N ILE A 56 9.52 -2.13 3.65
CA ILE A 56 8.95 -1.97 2.30
C ILE A 56 8.08 -3.17 1.95
N GLY A 57 8.57 -4.39 2.21
CA GLY A 57 7.80 -5.62 2.02
C GLY A 57 6.46 -5.59 2.77
N VAL A 58 6.47 -5.12 4.02
CA VAL A 58 5.26 -4.91 4.83
C VAL A 58 4.34 -3.87 4.18
N CYS A 59 4.85 -2.71 3.75
CA CYS A 59 4.04 -1.68 3.11
C CYS A 59 3.37 -2.19 1.83
N ARG A 60 4.12 -2.92 0.98
CA ARG A 60 3.58 -3.60 -0.20
C ARG A 60 2.51 -4.63 0.17
N GLY A 61 2.75 -5.43 1.20
CA GLY A 61 1.80 -6.41 1.71
C GLY A 61 0.48 -5.79 2.15
N VAL A 62 0.52 -4.66 2.86
CA VAL A 62 -0.67 -3.90 3.29
C VAL A 62 -1.48 -3.43 2.08
N ILE A 63 -0.82 -2.90 1.05
CA ILE A 63 -1.50 -2.45 -0.17
C ILE A 63 -2.13 -3.63 -0.92
N ASN A 64 -1.41 -4.75 -1.05
CA ASN A 64 -1.96 -5.95 -1.69
C ASN A 64 -3.20 -6.47 -0.96
N ASN A 65 -3.17 -6.50 0.38
CA ASN A 65 -4.33 -6.90 1.19
C ASN A 65 -5.51 -5.95 0.95
N LEU A 66 -5.28 -4.64 1.00
CA LEU A 66 -6.32 -3.64 0.74
C LEU A 66 -7.03 -3.85 -0.61
N PHE A 67 -6.28 -4.06 -1.69
CA PHE A 67 -6.86 -4.29 -3.01
C PHE A 67 -7.39 -5.72 -3.23
N ALA A 68 -7.02 -6.69 -2.40
CA ALA A 68 -7.69 -7.99 -2.40
C ALA A 68 -9.14 -7.87 -1.92
N LEU A 69 -9.39 -7.01 -0.93
CA LEU A 69 -10.74 -6.73 -0.41
C LEU A 69 -11.60 -5.93 -1.40
N VAL A 70 -10.98 -4.97 -2.11
CA VAL A 70 -11.66 -4.16 -3.12
C VAL A 70 -10.82 -4.11 -4.39
N PRO A 71 -11.00 -5.09 -5.30
CA PRO A 71 -10.21 -5.19 -6.53
C PRO A 71 -10.37 -3.98 -7.45
N PRO A 72 -9.31 -3.52 -8.13
CA PRO A 72 -9.38 -2.39 -9.07
C PRO A 72 -10.42 -2.55 -10.18
N GLU A 73 -10.71 -3.78 -10.59
CA GLU A 73 -11.74 -4.12 -11.57
C GLU A 73 -13.12 -3.68 -11.11
N LEU A 74 -13.41 -3.73 -9.80
CA LEU A 74 -14.66 -3.21 -9.26
C LEU A 74 -14.76 -1.70 -9.46
N PHE A 75 -13.69 -0.95 -9.15
CA PHE A 75 -13.66 0.50 -9.38
C PHE A 75 -13.97 0.83 -10.84
N VAL A 76 -13.33 0.13 -11.77
CA VAL A 76 -13.57 0.33 -13.21
C VAL A 76 -15.01 -0.01 -13.58
N SER A 77 -15.54 -1.14 -13.11
CA SER A 77 -16.92 -1.59 -13.41
C SER A 77 -17.99 -0.61 -12.92
N TYR A 78 -17.75 0.05 -11.78
CA TYR A 78 -18.63 1.07 -11.22
C TYR A 78 -18.35 2.48 -11.76
N GLY A 79 -17.46 2.63 -12.74
CA GLY A 79 -17.15 3.91 -13.38
C GLY A 79 -16.39 4.89 -12.47
N VAL A 80 -15.68 4.39 -11.46
CA VAL A 80 -14.82 5.20 -10.59
C VAL A 80 -13.65 5.75 -11.40
N LYS A 81 -13.46 7.07 -11.36
CA LYS A 81 -12.40 7.77 -12.09
C LYS A 81 -11.30 8.33 -11.20
N LYS A 82 -11.59 8.50 -9.90
CA LYS A 82 -10.70 9.18 -8.94
C LYS A 82 -10.66 8.41 -7.63
N LEU A 83 -9.46 8.20 -7.11
CA LEU A 83 -9.23 7.71 -5.75
C LEU A 83 -8.51 8.78 -4.95
N PHE A 84 -9.13 9.22 -3.87
CA PHE A 84 -8.54 10.19 -2.94
C PHE A 84 -7.76 9.45 -1.85
N LEU A 85 -6.46 9.73 -1.77
CA LEU A 85 -5.58 9.20 -0.74
C LEU A 85 -5.54 10.17 0.44
N VAL A 86 -5.86 9.66 1.62
CA VAL A 86 -5.94 10.44 2.87
C VAL A 86 -4.98 9.90 3.92
N GLY A 87 -4.56 10.76 4.85
CA GLY A 87 -3.69 10.39 5.96
C GLY A 87 -2.38 9.72 5.50
N SER A 88 -2.05 8.58 6.11
CA SER A 88 -0.79 7.87 5.82
C SER A 88 -0.70 7.35 4.39
N ALA A 89 -1.82 7.12 3.68
CA ALA A 89 -1.79 6.62 2.31
C ALA A 89 -1.12 7.59 1.32
N LYS A 90 -0.98 8.87 1.69
CA LYS A 90 -0.28 9.89 0.90
C LYS A 90 1.24 9.77 0.92
N GLN A 91 1.79 9.01 1.86
CA GLN A 91 3.23 8.89 2.07
C GLN A 91 3.84 7.95 1.03
N ASP A 92 5.07 8.23 0.60
CA ASP A 92 5.71 7.51 -0.51
C ASP A 92 5.82 6.02 -0.27
N ARG A 93 6.04 5.58 0.99
CA ARG A 93 6.04 4.15 1.36
C ARG A 93 4.78 3.38 0.97
N PHE A 94 3.64 4.07 0.77
CA PHE A 94 2.40 3.45 0.31
C PHE A 94 2.06 3.85 -1.12
N LEU A 95 2.21 5.14 -1.46
CA LEU A 95 1.82 5.71 -2.74
C LEU A 95 2.45 4.98 -3.93
N VAL A 96 3.73 4.64 -3.85
CA VAL A 96 4.43 3.93 -4.94
C VAL A 96 3.85 2.54 -5.19
N HIS A 97 3.46 1.84 -4.12
CA HIS A 97 2.88 0.51 -4.20
C HIS A 97 1.43 0.56 -4.69
N ILE A 98 0.66 1.58 -4.32
CA ILE A 98 -0.69 1.82 -4.85
C ILE A 98 -0.62 2.03 -6.37
N LYS A 99 0.26 2.94 -6.83
CA LYS A 99 0.47 3.20 -8.26
C LYS A 99 0.87 1.93 -9.02
N LYS A 100 1.82 1.17 -8.46
CA LYS A 100 2.29 -0.08 -9.05
C LYS A 100 1.18 -1.11 -9.16
N TYR A 101 0.39 -1.30 -8.09
CA TYR A 101 -0.71 -2.27 -8.07
C TYR A 101 -1.78 -1.94 -9.12
N LEU A 102 -2.21 -0.68 -9.21
CA LEU A 102 -3.18 -0.24 -10.23
C LEU A 102 -2.66 -0.47 -11.65
N LYS A 103 -1.36 -0.21 -11.87
CA LYS A 103 -0.71 -0.46 -13.16
C LYS A 103 -0.68 -1.95 -13.52
N GLU A 104 -0.34 -2.81 -12.57
CA GLU A 104 -0.31 -4.27 -12.75
C GLU A 104 -1.71 -4.86 -13.06
N HIS A 105 -2.78 -4.19 -12.61
CA HIS A 105 -4.18 -4.63 -12.79
C HIS A 105 -4.94 -3.83 -13.86
N ASN A 106 -4.23 -3.15 -14.78
CA ASN A 106 -4.83 -2.37 -15.89
C ASN A 106 -5.82 -1.27 -15.45
N ALA A 107 -5.71 -0.77 -14.23
CA ALA A 107 -6.53 0.30 -13.67
C ALA A 107 -5.83 1.67 -13.72
N CYS A 108 -4.96 1.88 -14.71
CA CYS A 108 -4.18 3.11 -14.90
C CYS A 108 -5.04 4.36 -15.18
N ASN A 109 -6.29 4.17 -15.58
CA ASN A 109 -7.26 5.22 -15.85
C ASN A 109 -7.85 5.85 -14.58
N ILE A 110 -7.57 5.29 -13.40
CA ILE A 110 -7.98 5.86 -12.12
C ILE A 110 -6.97 6.91 -11.69
N GLU A 111 -7.41 8.16 -11.58
CA GLU A 111 -6.58 9.25 -11.10
C GLU A 111 -6.40 9.16 -9.57
N LEU A 112 -5.15 9.18 -9.10
CA LEU A 112 -4.84 9.29 -7.67
C LEU A 112 -4.74 10.76 -7.27
N HIS A 113 -5.58 11.17 -6.32
CA HIS A 113 -5.60 12.53 -5.77
C HIS A 113 -5.15 12.49 -4.32
N LEU A 114 -4.12 13.27 -3.97
CA LEU A 114 -3.68 13.40 -2.57
C LEU A 114 -4.57 14.44 -1.89
N ALA A 115 -5.30 14.05 -0.86
CA ALA A 115 -6.13 14.99 -0.12
C ALA A 115 -5.27 16.07 0.57
N GLU A 116 -5.64 17.33 0.38
CA GLU A 116 -4.94 18.48 0.95
C GLU A 116 -4.94 18.45 2.48
N THR A 117 -6.02 17.96 3.09
CA THR A 117 -6.19 17.88 4.55
C THR A 117 -6.13 16.43 5.04
N ASP A 118 -5.53 16.23 6.21
CA ASP A 118 -5.48 14.93 6.90
C ASP A 118 -6.75 14.62 7.71
N THR A 119 -7.68 15.57 7.80
CA THR A 119 -8.84 15.55 8.69
C THR A 119 -10.16 15.25 7.97
N SER A 120 -10.15 14.48 6.87
CA SER A 120 -11.36 14.22 6.08
C SER A 120 -12.51 13.60 6.91
N ALA A 121 -12.21 12.68 7.83
CA ALA A 121 -13.22 12.06 8.69
C ALA A 121 -13.80 13.02 9.74
N ALA A 122 -12.96 13.85 10.36
CA ALA A 122 -13.40 14.82 11.36
C ALA A 122 -14.17 15.98 10.72
N TYR A 123 -13.77 16.40 9.51
CA TYR A 123 -14.42 17.46 8.75
C TYR A 123 -15.81 17.04 8.25
N GLY A 124 -15.98 15.78 7.84
CA GLY A 124 -17.27 15.27 7.36
C GLY A 124 -18.38 15.23 8.42
N ILE A 125 -18.03 15.16 9.71
CA ILE A 125 -19.00 15.23 10.82
C ILE A 125 -19.41 16.68 11.14
N ALA A 126 -18.59 17.66 10.73
CA ALA A 126 -18.81 19.08 11.03
C ALA A 126 -19.63 19.82 9.96
N LEU A 127 -19.93 19.18 8.82
CA LEU A 127 -20.78 19.67 7.73
C LEU A 127 -22.24 19.26 7.93
#